data_AF-A0AB32WIJ6-F1
#
_entry.id   AF-A0AB32WIJ6-F1
#
_cell.length_a   1.000
_cell.length_b   1.000
_cell.length_c   1.000
_cell.angle_alpha   90.00
_cell.angle_beta   90.00
_cell.angle_gamma   90.00
#
_symmetry.space_group_name_H-M   'P 1'
#
loop_
_entity.id
_entity.type
_entity.pdbx_description
1 polymer ?
#
loop_
_entity_poly.entity_id
_entity_poly.type
_entity_poly.pdbx_seq_one_letter_code
_entity_poly.pdbx_strand_id
1 'polypeptide(L)'
;MHSLSISPYFASIICTENKRKTLLPSKKHRNPQIRAMRAVVQRVASASVEVDGRIVSEIGPGLLVLVGLHDSDTESDADYICRKVLNMRLFPNESTGKGWDQSVMQRNYGVLLVSQFTLYGFLKGNKPDFHVAMPPQKAKPFYESLLDKFRKAYQPDAIKDGVFGAVMKFGQ
;
A
#
# COMPACT_ATOMS: atom_id res chain seq x y z
N MET A 1 3.58 -22.20 -20.52
CA MET A 1 4.69 -21.22 -20.52
C MET A 1 4.13 -19.89 -21.02
N HIS A 2 3.76 -19.00 -20.11
CA HIS A 2 3.63 -17.58 -20.43
C HIS A 2 4.56 -16.86 -19.45
N SER A 3 5.77 -16.57 -19.95
CA SER A 3 6.73 -15.70 -19.28
C SER A 3 6.11 -14.30 -19.22
N LEU A 4 5.83 -13.83 -18.00
CA LEU A 4 5.38 -12.47 -17.79
C LEU A 4 6.54 -11.50 -18.06
N SER A 5 6.33 -10.60 -19.02
CA SER A 5 7.21 -9.46 -19.22
C SER A 5 7.05 -8.52 -18.03
N ILE A 6 8.05 -8.51 -17.16
CA ILE A 6 8.21 -7.43 -16.17
C ILE A 6 8.28 -6.13 -16.97
N SER A 7 7.26 -5.27 -16.86
CA SER A 7 7.36 -3.90 -17.36
C SER A 7 8.57 -3.25 -16.64
N PRO A 8 9.58 -2.74 -17.36
CA PRO A 8 10.86 -2.30 -16.78
C PRO A 8 10.77 -1.06 -15.87
N TYR A 9 9.56 -0.66 -15.46
CA TYR A 9 9.28 0.44 -14.55
C TYR A 9 8.66 -0.10 -13.26
N PHE A 10 9.40 -0.97 -12.57
CA PHE A 10 9.07 -1.47 -11.23
C PHE A 10 9.28 -0.35 -10.19
N ALA A 11 8.53 0.75 -10.31
CA ALA A 11 8.58 1.83 -9.35
C ALA A 11 7.68 1.47 -8.16
N SER A 12 8.31 1.05 -7.07
CA SER A 12 7.65 0.98 -5.77
C SER A 12 7.76 2.36 -5.11
N ILE A 13 6.63 3.03 -4.88
CA ILE A 13 6.61 4.35 -4.24
C ILE A 13 6.15 4.19 -2.79
N ILE A 14 6.94 4.74 -1.88
CA ILE A 14 6.59 4.80 -0.46
C ILE A 14 5.79 6.07 -0.21
N CYS A 15 4.54 5.91 0.21
CA CYS A 15 3.69 6.99 0.68
C CYS A 15 3.67 7.03 2.21
N THR A 16 3.91 8.22 2.76
CA THR A 16 3.81 8.52 4.19
C THR A 16 3.28 9.93 4.37
N GLU A 17 2.44 10.18 5.37
CA GLU A 17 2.01 11.55 5.68
C GLU A 17 3.19 12.40 6.20
N ASN A 18 3.55 13.44 5.45
CA ASN A 18 4.74 14.25 5.75
C ASN A 18 4.53 15.20 6.96
N LYS A 19 3.28 15.50 7.33
CA LYS A 19 2.94 16.47 8.39
C LYS A 19 3.29 15.98 9.81
N ARG A 20 3.39 14.66 10.02
CA ARG A 20 3.82 14.06 11.30
C ARG A 20 5.34 13.87 11.40
N LYS A 21 6.12 14.37 10.44
CA LYS A 21 7.59 14.49 10.57
C LYS A 21 8.02 15.61 11.51
N THR A 22 7.17 16.05 12.44
CA THR A 22 7.54 17.02 13.46
C THR A 22 8.60 16.39 14.37
N LEU A 23 9.83 16.76 14.03
CA LEU A 23 11.04 16.74 14.84
C LEU A 23 10.68 17.15 16.26
N LEU A 24 10.62 16.18 17.18
CA LEU A 24 10.96 16.48 18.56
C LEU A 24 12.42 16.98 18.55
N PRO A 25 12.75 18.06 19.29
CA PRO A 25 14.12 18.53 19.36
C PRO A 25 15.00 17.41 19.93
N SER A 26 15.79 16.77 19.08
CA SER A 26 16.62 15.64 19.46
C SER A 26 17.90 16.15 20.10
N LYS A 27 17.94 16.11 21.44
CA LYS A 27 19.18 15.77 22.14
C LYS A 27 19.81 14.56 21.44
N LYS A 28 21.06 14.73 20.98
CA LYS A 28 22.02 13.76 20.42
C LYS A 28 21.49 12.34 20.13
N HIS A 29 21.55 11.94 18.84
CA HIS A 29 21.50 10.55 18.36
C HIS A 29 20.19 9.77 18.62
N ARG A 30 19.13 10.04 17.85
CA ARG A 30 18.09 9.03 17.59
C ARG A 30 17.76 8.95 16.11
N ASN A 31 17.74 7.72 15.59
CA ASN A 31 17.19 7.40 14.28
C ASN A 31 15.76 7.97 14.19
N PRO A 32 15.38 8.68 13.11
CA PRO A 32 14.04 9.23 12.98
C PRO A 32 13.02 8.08 12.99
N GLN A 33 12.25 7.99 14.08
CA GLN A 33 11.17 7.01 14.20
C GLN A 33 10.03 7.43 13.28
N ILE A 34 9.71 6.60 12.27
CA ILE A 34 8.57 6.84 11.39
C ILE A 34 7.29 6.57 12.18
N ARG A 35 6.55 7.63 12.51
CA ARG A 35 5.31 7.59 13.31
C ARG A 35 4.02 7.78 12.49
N ALA A 36 4.04 7.34 11.25
CA ALA A 36 2.93 7.57 10.33
C ALA A 36 2.66 6.33 9.48
N MET A 37 1.42 6.20 9.02
CA MET A 37 0.96 5.22 8.04
C MET A 37 1.94 5.14 6.87
N ARG A 38 2.25 3.91 6.44
CA ARG A 38 3.11 3.64 5.29
C ARG A 38 2.32 2.89 4.24
N ALA A 39 2.46 3.28 2.98
CA ALA A 39 2.02 2.45 1.88
C ALA A 39 3.16 2.25 0.88
N VAL A 40 3.39 1.01 0.44
CA VAL A 40 4.21 0.70 -0.74
C VAL A 40 3.26 0.48 -1.89
N VAL A 41 3.33 1.37 -2.88
CA VAL A 41 2.47 1.35 -4.06
C VAL A 41 3.26 0.79 -5.23
N GLN A 42 2.76 -0.27 -5.86
CA GLN A 42 3.40 -0.92 -6.99
C GLN A 42 2.44 -0.92 -8.18
N ARG A 43 2.94 -0.45 -9.33
CA ARG A 43 2.22 -0.60 -10.59
C ARG A 43 2.33 -2.04 -11.06
N VAL A 44 1.19 -2.67 -11.34
CA VAL A 44 1.12 -4.08 -11.73
C VAL A 44 0.33 -4.27 -13.02
N ALA A 45 0.72 -5.27 -13.81
CA ALA A 45 -0.09 -5.75 -14.95
C ALA A 45 -1.24 -6.63 -14.47
N SER A 46 -1.04 -7.34 -13.37
CA SER A 46 -2.04 -8.08 -12.59
C SER A 46 -1.48 -8.35 -11.20
N ALA A 47 -2.35 -8.62 -10.23
CA ALA A 47 -1.96 -9.09 -8.91
C ALA A 47 -3.07 -9.95 -8.31
N SER A 48 -2.69 -10.98 -7.56
CA SER A 48 -3.64 -11.86 -6.88
C SER A 48 -3.15 -12.22 -5.48
N VAL A 49 -4.11 -12.63 -4.64
CA VAL A 49 -3.87 -13.22 -3.33
C VAL A 49 -4.37 -14.66 -3.38
N GLU A 50 -3.54 -15.59 -2.93
CA GLU A 50 -3.91 -16.99 -2.75
C GLU A 50 -3.90 -17.37 -1.28
N VAL A 51 -4.87 -18.20 -0.89
CA VAL A 51 -4.91 -18.90 0.40
C VAL A 51 -5.16 -20.37 0.13
N ASP A 52 -4.31 -21.24 0.69
CA ASP A 52 -4.38 -22.70 0.49
C ASP A 52 -4.44 -23.13 -0.99
N GLY A 53 -3.72 -22.40 -1.85
CA GLY A 53 -3.65 -22.66 -3.29
C GLY A 53 -4.90 -22.25 -4.08
N ARG A 54 -5.78 -21.42 -3.49
CA ARG A 54 -6.96 -20.86 -4.16
C ARG A 54 -6.86 -19.34 -4.23
N ILE A 55 -7.12 -18.78 -5.41
CA ILE A 55 -7.22 -17.33 -5.58
C ILE A 55 -8.46 -16.84 -4.83
N VAL A 56 -8.23 -15.95 -3.86
CA VAL A 56 -9.29 -15.33 -3.04
C VAL A 56 -9.58 -13.90 -3.46
N SER A 57 -8.66 -13.27 -4.20
CA SER A 57 -8.77 -11.89 -4.66
C SER A 57 -7.79 -11.67 -5.81
N GLU A 58 -8.21 -10.93 -6.84
CA GLU A 58 -7.34 -10.60 -7.98
C GLU A 58 -7.74 -9.28 -8.66
N ILE A 59 -6.76 -8.66 -9.30
CA ILE A 59 -6.93 -7.51 -10.18
C ILE A 59 -6.17 -7.74 -11.49
N GLY A 60 -6.68 -7.16 -12.58
CA GLY A 60 -5.93 -6.94 -13.81
C GLY A 60 -4.96 -5.75 -13.67
N PRO A 61 -4.76 -4.94 -14.73
CA PRO A 61 -3.88 -3.78 -14.66
C PRO A 61 -4.28 -2.84 -13.53
N GLY A 62 -3.30 -2.34 -12.77
CA GLY A 62 -3.61 -1.51 -11.61
C GLY A 62 -2.48 -1.33 -10.60
N LEU A 63 -2.88 -1.19 -9.33
CA LEU A 63 -1.99 -0.97 -8.20
C LEU A 63 -2.10 -2.10 -7.18
N LEU A 64 -0.97 -2.68 -6.81
CA LEU A 64 -0.83 -3.44 -5.56
C LEU A 64 -0.35 -2.47 -4.47
N VAL A 65 -1.05 -2.42 -3.35
CA VAL A 65 -0.80 -1.47 -2.27
C VAL A 65 -0.61 -2.21 -0.95
N LEU A 66 0.64 -2.34 -0.52
CA LEU A 66 0.96 -2.86 0.81
C LEU A 66 0.83 -1.72 1.83
N VAL A 67 -0.09 -1.82 2.78
CA VAL A 67 -0.38 -0.78 3.78
C VAL A 67 0.04 -1.22 5.16
N GLY A 68 0.97 -0.50 5.75
CA GLY A 68 1.34 -0.60 7.15
C GLY A 68 0.60 0.45 7.96
N LEU A 69 -0.04 0.01 9.05
CA LEU A 69 -0.67 0.87 10.06
C LEU A 69 0.25 1.01 11.28
N HIS A 70 0.56 2.25 11.66
CA HIS A 70 1.29 2.60 12.88
C HIS A 70 0.31 2.72 14.05
N ASP A 71 0.74 2.44 15.29
CA ASP A 71 -0.18 2.47 16.45
C ASP A 71 -0.82 3.85 16.70
N SER A 72 -0.15 4.93 16.29
CA SER A 72 -0.65 6.31 16.38
C SER A 72 -1.44 6.79 15.15
N ASP A 73 -1.73 5.93 14.17
CA ASP A 73 -2.50 6.33 13.00
C ASP A 73 -3.96 6.66 13.36
N THR A 74 -4.50 7.60 12.59
CA THR A 74 -5.84 8.16 12.76
C THR A 74 -6.55 8.20 11.41
N GLU A 75 -7.85 8.45 11.43
CA GLU A 75 -8.67 8.58 10.24
C GLU A 75 -8.13 9.59 9.21
N SER A 76 -7.47 10.66 9.66
CA SER A 76 -6.85 11.63 8.74
C SER A 76 -5.67 11.06 7.96
N ASP A 77 -4.88 10.16 8.56
CA ASP A 77 -3.79 9.47 7.87
C ASP A 77 -4.36 8.54 6.79
N ALA A 78 -5.46 7.85 7.11
CA ALA A 78 -6.18 6.99 6.18
C ALA A 78 -6.72 7.78 4.98
N ASP A 79 -7.36 8.94 5.24
CA ASP A 79 -7.85 9.84 4.19
C ASP A 79 -6.70 10.37 3.32
N TYR A 80 -5.55 10.71 3.94
CA TYR A 80 -4.36 11.14 3.23
C TYR A 80 -3.84 10.04 2.29
N ILE A 81 -3.66 8.81 2.78
CA ILE A 81 -3.16 7.69 1.98
C ILE A 81 -4.13 7.33 0.86
N CYS A 82 -5.44 7.24 1.15
CA CYS A 82 -6.47 6.99 0.15
C CYS A 82 -6.38 7.99 -1.01
N ARG A 83 -6.42 9.28 -0.71
CA ARG A 83 -6.32 10.34 -1.72
C ARG A 83 -5.00 10.28 -2.49
N LYS A 84 -3.87 10.03 -1.80
CA LYS A 84 -2.56 9.99 -2.45
C LYS A 84 -2.41 8.81 -3.40
N VAL A 85 -2.85 7.62 -3.01
CA VAL A 85 -2.77 6.41 -3.83
C VAL A 85 -3.65 6.56 -5.07
N LEU A 86 -4.92 6.95 -4.91
CA LEU A 86 -5.88 7.02 -6.01
C LEU A 86 -5.53 8.09 -7.06
N ASN A 87 -4.88 9.18 -6.65
CA ASN A 87 -4.52 10.29 -7.54
C ASN A 87 -3.06 10.24 -8.03
N MET A 88 -2.28 9.23 -7.64
CA MET A 88 -0.88 9.13 -8.04
C MET A 88 -0.77 8.85 -9.54
N ARG A 89 0.02 9.66 -10.26
CA ARG A 89 0.16 9.59 -11.72
C ARG A 89 1.26 8.60 -12.11
N LEU A 90 0.92 7.30 -12.11
CA LEU A 90 1.87 6.19 -12.33
C LEU A 90 1.76 5.52 -13.70
N PHE A 91 0.71 5.84 -14.44
CA PHE A 91 0.43 5.23 -15.72
C PHE A 91 0.78 6.18 -16.86
N PRO A 92 1.24 5.64 -17.99
CA PRO A 92 1.48 6.45 -19.16
C PRO A 92 0.15 6.98 -19.72
N ASN A 93 0.23 8.14 -20.34
CA ASN A 93 -0.81 8.66 -21.21
C ASN A 93 -0.52 8.21 -22.63
N GLU A 94 -1.35 7.32 -23.17
CA GLU A 94 -1.15 6.75 -24.51
C GLU A 94 -1.33 7.80 -25.62
N SER A 95 -2.19 8.79 -25.41
CA SER A 95 -2.43 9.85 -26.38
C SER A 95 -1.29 10.87 -26.46
N THR A 96 -0.57 11.11 -25.35
CA THR A 96 0.51 12.11 -25.31
C THR A 96 1.92 11.51 -25.18
N GLY A 97 2.03 10.20 -24.94
CA GLY A 97 3.30 9.50 -24.70
C GLY A 97 3.97 9.79 -23.35
N LYS A 98 3.38 10.63 -22.47
CA LYS A 98 3.98 10.96 -21.17
C LYS A 98 3.89 9.78 -20.19
N GLY A 99 5.03 9.35 -19.63
CA GLY A 99 5.12 8.14 -18.80
C GLY A 99 4.55 8.21 -17.37
N TRP A 100 4.48 9.40 -16.77
CA TRP A 100 4.04 9.63 -15.38
C TRP A 100 2.87 10.63 -15.35
N ASP A 101 1.72 10.22 -15.88
CA ASP A 101 0.69 11.19 -16.27
C ASP A 101 -0.74 10.82 -15.88
N GLN A 102 -1.07 9.53 -15.81
CA GLN A 102 -2.42 9.09 -15.50
C GLN A 102 -2.46 8.35 -14.16
N SER A 103 -3.52 8.58 -13.39
CA SER A 103 -3.80 7.85 -12.15
C SER A 103 -4.54 6.55 -12.40
N VAL A 104 -4.63 5.70 -11.37
CA VAL A 104 -5.40 4.45 -11.44
C VAL A 104 -6.87 4.72 -11.78
N MET A 105 -7.43 5.82 -11.24
CA MET A 105 -8.81 6.23 -11.52
C MET A 105 -8.99 6.64 -12.98
N GLN A 106 -8.06 7.42 -13.54
CA GLN A 106 -8.14 7.88 -14.92
C GLN A 106 -8.01 6.73 -15.94
N ARG A 107 -7.30 5.67 -15.57
CA ARG A 107 -7.14 4.45 -16.39
C ARG A 107 -8.26 3.43 -16.20
N ASN A 108 -9.16 3.66 -15.26
CA ASN A 108 -10.18 2.71 -14.82
C ASN A 108 -9.61 1.34 -14.40
N TYR A 109 -8.54 1.35 -13.62
CA TYR A 109 -7.76 0.17 -13.24
C TYR A 109 -8.04 -0.30 -11.81
N GLY A 110 -7.63 -1.54 -11.50
CA GLY A 110 -7.85 -2.15 -10.18
C GLY A 110 -6.89 -1.64 -9.10
N VAL A 111 -7.31 -1.74 -7.84
CA VAL A 111 -6.45 -1.54 -6.66
C VAL A 111 -6.62 -2.73 -5.73
N LEU A 112 -5.54 -3.45 -5.47
CA LEU A 112 -5.49 -4.52 -4.48
C LEU A 112 -4.76 -4.00 -3.24
N LEU A 113 -5.50 -3.78 -2.15
CA LEU A 113 -4.92 -3.40 -0.87
C LEU A 113 -4.55 -4.63 -0.06
N VAL A 114 -3.45 -4.55 0.68
CA VAL A 114 -2.95 -5.64 1.53
C VAL A 114 -2.42 -5.05 2.83
N SER A 115 -2.88 -5.54 3.98
CA SER A 115 -2.29 -5.19 5.28
C SER A 115 -0.87 -5.74 5.41
N GLN A 116 0.12 -4.87 5.67
CA GLN A 116 1.55 -5.22 5.74
C GLN A 116 2.25 -4.56 6.94
N PHE A 117 2.10 -5.15 8.13
CA PHE A 117 2.73 -4.63 9.35
C PHE A 117 4.27 -4.64 9.29
N THR A 118 4.86 -5.51 8.47
CA THR A 118 6.32 -5.62 8.34
C THR A 118 6.98 -4.37 7.74
N LEU A 119 6.20 -3.45 7.18
CA LEU A 119 6.70 -2.12 6.77
C LEU A 119 7.24 -1.31 7.95
N TYR A 120 6.95 -1.69 9.19
CA TYR A 120 7.55 -1.09 10.39
C TYR A 120 8.70 -1.91 10.99
N GLY A 121 9.18 -2.92 10.27
CA GLY A 121 10.31 -3.72 10.70
C GLY A 121 11.57 -2.88 10.82
N PHE A 122 12.21 -2.95 11.99
CA PHE A 122 13.60 -2.56 12.16
C PHE A 122 14.36 -3.69 12.86
N LEU A 123 15.67 -3.71 12.69
CA LEU A 123 16.49 -4.83 13.16
C LEU A 123 17.14 -4.52 14.50
N LYS A 124 16.94 -5.42 15.48
CA LYS A 124 17.75 -5.51 16.70
C LYS A 124 18.74 -6.65 16.51
N GLY A 125 19.95 -6.33 16.06
CA GLY A 125 20.87 -7.33 15.50
C GLY A 125 20.30 -7.86 14.18
N ASN A 126 20.03 -9.17 14.11
CA ASN A 126 19.35 -9.81 12.98
C ASN A 126 17.86 -10.11 13.24
N LYS A 127 17.35 -9.78 14.43
CA LYS A 127 15.96 -10.04 14.80
C LYS A 127 15.08 -8.86 14.35
N PRO A 128 14.03 -9.09 13.55
CA PRO A 128 13.08 -8.05 13.24
C PRO A 128 12.21 -7.71 14.45
N ASP A 129 11.95 -6.43 14.63
CA ASP A 129 11.09 -5.86 15.65
C ASP A 129 10.05 -4.95 14.97
N PHE A 130 8.79 -5.13 15.36
CA PHE A 130 7.63 -4.46 14.78
C PHE A 130 6.79 -3.73 15.84
N HIS A 131 7.36 -3.40 17.01
CA HIS A 131 6.60 -2.87 18.16
C HIS A 131 5.87 -1.53 17.89
N VAL A 132 6.21 -0.83 16.81
CA VAL A 132 5.55 0.44 16.42
C VAL A 132 4.35 0.23 15.48
N ALA A 133 4.17 -0.98 14.95
CA ALA A 133 2.99 -1.33 14.17
C ALA A 133 1.75 -1.38 15.06
N MET A 134 0.60 -1.02 14.49
CA MET A 134 -0.68 -1.11 15.18
C MET A 134 -0.97 -2.57 15.58
N PRO A 135 -1.37 -2.86 16.84
CA PRO A 135 -1.70 -4.21 17.28
C PRO A 135 -2.86 -4.83 16.48
N PRO A 136 -2.89 -6.15 16.23
CA PRO A 136 -3.87 -6.80 15.35
C PRO A 136 -5.34 -6.48 15.69
N GLN A 137 -5.68 -6.40 16.98
CA GLN A 137 -7.04 -6.13 17.45
C GLN A 137 -7.54 -4.74 17.03
N LYS A 138 -6.64 -3.76 16.96
CA LYS A 138 -6.93 -2.39 16.50
C LYS A 138 -6.73 -2.26 14.98
N ALA A 139 -5.73 -2.95 14.43
CA ALA A 139 -5.37 -2.89 13.02
C ALA A 139 -6.46 -3.44 12.11
N LYS A 140 -7.13 -4.53 12.49
CA LYS A 140 -8.21 -5.12 11.67
C LYS A 140 -9.36 -4.14 11.39
N PRO A 141 -10.06 -3.59 12.41
CA PRO A 141 -11.16 -2.65 12.15
C PRO A 141 -10.68 -1.35 11.49
N PHE A 142 -9.45 -0.89 11.80
CA PHE A 142 -8.88 0.28 11.15
C PHE A 142 -8.63 0.04 9.66
N TYR A 143 -8.11 -1.13 9.30
CA TYR A 143 -7.88 -1.53 7.92
C TYR A 143 -9.19 -1.68 7.13
N GLU A 144 -10.24 -2.25 7.75
CA GLU A 144 -11.59 -2.32 7.18
C GLU A 144 -12.14 -0.91 6.88
N SER A 145 -11.99 0.03 7.81
CA SER A 145 -12.33 1.46 7.60
C SER A 145 -11.56 2.07 6.42
N LEU A 146 -10.27 1.74 6.29
CA LEU A 146 -9.44 2.20 5.17
C LEU A 146 -9.97 1.66 3.82
N LEU A 147 -10.30 0.37 3.73
CA LEU A 147 -10.87 -0.22 2.51
C LEU A 147 -12.16 0.49 2.11
N ASP A 148 -13.03 0.78 3.06
CA ASP A 148 -14.29 1.48 2.80
C ASP A 148 -14.08 2.91 2.30
N LYS A 149 -13.04 3.61 2.79
CA LYS A 149 -12.66 4.92 2.22
C LYS A 149 -12.24 4.81 0.76
N PHE A 150 -11.45 3.80 0.40
CA PHE A 150 -11.06 3.56 -0.99
C PHE A 150 -12.29 3.26 -1.87
N ARG A 151 -13.18 2.38 -1.40
CA ARG A 151 -14.42 2.03 -2.13
C ARG A 151 -15.32 3.24 -2.36
N LYS A 152 -15.47 4.11 -1.34
CA LYS A 152 -16.26 5.35 -1.44
C LYS A 152 -15.64 6.41 -2.35
N ALA A 153 -14.30 6.49 -2.39
CA ALA A 153 -13.59 7.51 -3.15
C ALA A 153 -13.39 7.14 -4.64
N TYR A 154 -13.63 5.88 -5.03
CA TYR A 154 -13.46 5.42 -6.40
C TYR A 154 -14.63 4.56 -6.90
N GLN A 155 -14.40 3.32 -7.33
CA GLN A 155 -15.42 2.37 -7.73
C GLN A 155 -15.30 1.16 -6.79
N PRO A 156 -16.36 0.77 -6.06
CA PRO A 156 -16.28 -0.32 -5.11
C PRO A 156 -15.73 -1.62 -5.70
N ASP A 157 -16.12 -1.97 -6.94
CA ASP A 157 -15.69 -3.20 -7.59
C ASP A 157 -14.22 -3.20 -8.00
N ALA A 158 -13.63 -2.02 -8.20
CA ALA A 158 -12.22 -1.85 -8.53
C ALA A 158 -11.31 -1.95 -7.30
N ILE A 159 -11.86 -1.89 -6.09
CA ILE A 159 -11.11 -2.01 -4.84
C ILE A 159 -11.22 -3.43 -4.31
N LYS A 160 -10.09 -4.14 -4.37
CA LYS A 160 -9.95 -5.50 -3.87
C LYS A 160 -9.18 -5.51 -2.56
N ASP A 161 -9.60 -6.40 -1.68
CA ASP A 161 -8.98 -6.64 -0.39
C ASP A 161 -8.05 -7.85 -0.48
N GLY A 162 -6.99 -7.83 0.33
CA GLY A 162 -6.22 -9.02 0.65
C GLY A 162 -6.86 -9.74 1.83
N VAL A 163 -6.54 -11.01 2.04
CA VAL A 163 -6.97 -11.67 3.28
C VAL A 163 -6.06 -11.18 4.40
N PHE A 164 -6.63 -10.48 5.38
CA PHE A 164 -5.89 -9.98 6.54
C PHE A 164 -5.16 -11.13 7.25
N GLY A 165 -3.83 -11.05 7.32
CA GLY A 165 -2.97 -12.04 7.96
C GLY A 165 -2.71 -13.32 7.15
N ALA A 166 -3.17 -13.42 5.90
CA ALA A 166 -2.84 -14.56 5.04
C ALA A 166 -1.41 -14.50 4.49
N VAL A 167 -0.83 -15.68 4.24
CA VAL A 167 0.44 -15.82 3.51
C VAL A 167 0.18 -15.57 2.03
N MET A 168 0.78 -14.53 1.47
CA MET A 168 0.61 -14.18 0.06
C MET A 168 1.68 -14.83 -0.80
N LYS A 169 1.28 -15.28 -1.99
CA LYS A 169 2.17 -15.55 -3.10
C LYS A 169 2.03 -14.43 -4.12
N PHE A 170 3.13 -13.79 -4.47
CA PHE A 170 3.17 -12.87 -5.59
C PHE A 170 3.46 -13.68 -6.85
N GLY A 171 2.53 -13.69 -7.80
CA GLY A 171 2.82 -14.18 -9.15
C GLY A 171 3.82 -13.24 -9.82
N GLN A 172 5.01 -13.73 -10.12
CA GLN A 172 5.95 -13.09 -11.05
C GLN A 172 5.81 -13.68 -12.44
#